data_AF-A0A7X3ZDQ0-F1
#
_entry.id   AF-A0A7X3ZDQ0-F1
#
_cell.length_a   1.000
_cell.length_b   1.000
_cell.length_c   1.000
_cell.angle_alpha   90.00
_cell.angle_beta   90.00
_cell.angle_gamma   90.00
#
_symmetry.space_group_name_H-M   'P 1'
#
loop_
_entity.id
_entity.type
_entity.pdbx_description
1 polymer ?
#
loop_
_entity_poly.entity_id
_entity_poly.type
_entity_poly.pdbx_seq_one_letter_code
_entity_poly.pdbx_strand_id
1 'polypeptide(L)'
;MRKLLRGVMAFVIALGFTTSAGAHDPPGVIFEMWQWPSSHLPVLDADLSEWDVVPEELWITEQDLNNLLITQIDVTDTEPDASDLAVRFTFGWNDDTERIYLAYDRYDDYWSHQRDDIELAVDADHSGGLYWSSEGQSDEEAQRQRNRHAQISHFFFHSKTEEVGVPWNWHWMTQADWYRGEPYSDGAYQWTEPELGQEYNWQIELWHVWWDDFNWQDPEGSIIHDLQEGEIIGLAARH
;
A
#
# COMPACT_ATOMS: atom_id res chain seq x y z
N MET A 1 -43.91 21.17 49.46
CA MET A 1 -43.66 19.99 48.61
C MET A 1 -43.56 20.44 47.14
N ARG A 2 -42.35 20.49 46.58
CA ARG A 2 -42.02 20.16 45.19
C ARG A 2 -40.51 20.15 45.06
N LYS A 3 -39.99 19.03 44.59
CA LYS A 3 -38.59 18.58 44.64
C LYS A 3 -37.77 19.25 43.53
N LEU A 4 -36.47 19.36 43.80
CA LEU A 4 -35.39 19.65 42.86
C LEU A 4 -35.50 18.82 41.58
N LEU A 5 -35.06 19.38 40.45
CA LEU A 5 -34.35 18.61 39.43
C LEU A 5 -33.17 19.47 38.94
N ARG A 6 -31.96 19.11 39.37
CA ARG A 6 -30.70 19.57 38.78
C ARG A 6 -30.47 18.68 37.55
N GLY A 7 -30.39 19.29 36.37
CA GLY A 7 -30.02 18.59 35.15
C GLY A 7 -28.53 18.23 35.20
N VAL A 8 -28.22 16.94 35.19
CA VAL A 8 -26.89 16.43 34.85
C VAL A 8 -26.92 16.21 33.34
N MET A 9 -26.13 16.99 32.61
CA MET A 9 -25.89 16.80 31.19
C MET A 9 -24.92 15.63 31.04
N ALA A 10 -25.44 14.47 30.62
CA ALA A 10 -24.63 13.30 30.35
C ALA A 10 -23.92 13.49 29.01
N PHE A 11 -22.59 13.56 29.06
CA PHE A 11 -21.72 13.49 27.90
C PHE A 11 -21.74 12.03 27.42
N VAL A 12 -22.46 11.75 26.33
CA VAL A 12 -22.42 10.43 25.69
C VAL A 12 -21.17 10.42 24.82
N ILE A 13 -20.11 9.81 25.32
CA ILE A 13 -18.99 9.36 24.49
C ILE A 13 -19.57 8.24 23.61
N ALA A 14 -19.78 8.54 22.33
CA ALA A 14 -20.03 7.50 21.34
C ALA A 14 -18.71 6.74 21.14
N LEU A 15 -18.48 5.70 21.94
CA LEU A 15 -17.55 4.66 21.53
C LEU A 15 -18.18 4.00 20.31
N GLY A 16 -17.63 4.30 19.13
CA GLY A 16 -17.91 3.54 17.92
C GLY A 16 -17.63 2.07 18.21
N PHE A 17 -18.66 1.25 18.13
CA PHE A 17 -18.49 -0.19 18.10
C PHE A 17 -17.89 -0.52 16.73
N THR A 18 -16.55 -0.56 16.65
CA THR A 18 -15.88 -1.26 15.57
C THR A 18 -16.20 -2.74 15.77
N THR A 19 -17.19 -3.23 15.04
CA THR A 19 -17.38 -4.67 14.92
C THR A 19 -16.09 -5.20 14.32
N SER A 20 -15.39 -6.06 15.06
CA SER A 20 -14.17 -6.72 14.60
C SER A 20 -14.50 -7.38 13.25
N ALA A 21 -14.04 -6.80 12.16
CA ALA A 21 -14.17 -7.39 10.84
C ALA A 21 -13.30 -8.66 10.86
N GLY A 22 -13.93 -9.82 10.78
CA GLY A 22 -13.23 -11.11 10.67
C GLY A 22 -12.55 -11.32 9.32
N ALA A 23 -12.31 -10.24 8.56
CA ALA A 23 -11.66 -10.24 7.26
C ALA A 23 -10.14 -9.99 7.35
N HIS A 24 -9.66 -9.52 8.49
CA HIS A 24 -8.22 -9.32 8.72
C HIS A 24 -7.54 -10.67 8.93
N ASP A 25 -6.50 -10.92 8.16
CA ASP A 25 -5.60 -12.04 8.35
C ASP A 25 -4.17 -11.50 8.52
N PRO A 26 -3.52 -11.71 9.67
CA PRO A 26 -4.04 -12.37 10.87
C PRO A 26 -5.09 -11.52 11.62
N PRO A 27 -6.07 -12.15 12.30
CA PRO A 27 -7.11 -11.43 13.03
C PRO A 27 -6.57 -10.53 14.14
N GLY A 28 -7.06 -9.29 14.18
CA GLY A 28 -6.75 -8.34 15.26
C GLY A 28 -5.42 -7.59 15.09
N VAL A 29 -4.76 -7.73 13.94
CA VAL A 29 -3.61 -6.91 13.56
C VAL A 29 -4.07 -5.74 12.71
N ILE A 30 -3.57 -4.55 13.05
CA ILE A 30 -3.78 -3.28 12.36
C ILE A 30 -2.43 -2.57 12.33
N PHE A 31 -2.03 -2.09 11.16
CA PHE A 31 -0.92 -1.16 10.97
C PHE A 31 -1.48 0.24 10.80
N GLU A 32 -0.85 1.22 11.43
CA GLU A 32 -1.23 2.62 11.28
C GLU A 32 -0.38 3.27 10.18
N MET A 33 -0.96 4.25 9.48
CA MET A 33 -0.28 5.02 8.44
C MET A 33 -0.07 6.46 8.91
N TRP A 34 1.06 7.05 8.57
CA TRP A 34 1.38 8.43 8.95
C TRP A 34 0.60 9.45 8.12
N GLN A 35 -0.15 10.36 8.74
CA GLN A 35 -0.79 11.46 8.01
C GLN A 35 0.18 12.62 7.80
N TRP A 36 0.56 12.88 6.55
CA TRP A 36 1.37 14.02 6.17
C TRP A 36 0.54 15.31 6.14
N PRO A 37 1.02 16.41 6.75
CA PRO A 37 0.42 17.71 6.49
C PRO A 37 0.77 18.15 5.06
N SER A 38 -0.19 18.75 4.34
CA SER A 38 -0.03 19.16 2.92
C SER A 38 1.09 20.18 2.67
N SER A 39 1.64 20.77 3.73
CA SER A 39 2.79 21.69 3.68
C SER A 39 4.15 20.99 3.74
N HIS A 40 4.19 19.69 4.04
CA HIS A 40 5.39 18.88 4.20
C HIS A 40 5.15 17.47 3.63
N LEU A 41 4.60 17.38 2.42
CA LEU A 41 4.53 16.11 1.70
C LEU A 41 5.96 15.61 1.40
N PRO A 42 6.20 14.28 1.36
CA PRO A 42 7.48 13.71 0.95
C PRO A 42 7.91 14.21 -0.43
N VAL A 43 9.21 14.38 -0.62
CA VAL A 43 9.80 14.73 -1.90
C VAL A 43 10.32 13.44 -2.51
N LEU A 44 9.72 12.99 -3.61
CA LEU A 44 10.18 11.77 -4.28
C LEU A 44 11.57 11.98 -4.91
N ASP A 45 12.63 11.67 -4.17
CA ASP A 45 14.02 11.72 -4.63
C ASP A 45 14.86 10.52 -4.18
N ALA A 46 14.21 9.55 -3.50
CA ALA A 46 14.79 8.33 -2.95
C ALA A 46 15.80 8.55 -1.82
N ASP A 47 15.84 9.75 -1.23
CA ASP A 47 16.44 10.00 0.08
C ASP A 47 15.35 9.90 1.15
N LEU A 48 15.41 8.83 1.97
CA LEU A 48 14.37 8.59 2.97
C LEU A 48 14.44 9.53 4.20
N SER A 49 15.29 10.56 4.19
CA SER A 49 15.54 11.39 5.38
C SER A 49 14.31 12.14 5.91
N GLU A 50 13.35 12.55 5.06
CA GLU A 50 12.08 13.14 5.54
C GLU A 50 11.24 12.15 6.35
N TRP A 51 11.37 10.85 6.09
CA TRP A 51 10.62 9.80 6.77
C TRP A 51 11.11 9.57 8.21
N ASP A 52 12.21 10.20 8.63
CA ASP A 52 12.68 10.20 10.03
C ASP A 52 11.65 10.81 11.01
N VAL A 53 10.64 11.53 10.51
CA VAL A 53 9.51 12.02 11.33
C VAL A 53 8.52 10.92 11.69
N VAL A 54 8.47 9.83 10.90
CA VAL A 54 7.55 8.71 11.11
C VAL A 54 8.06 7.88 12.29
N PRO A 55 7.24 7.66 13.34
CA PRO A 55 7.62 6.83 14.47
C PRO A 55 8.06 5.42 14.06
N GLU A 56 9.04 4.85 14.76
CA GLU A 56 9.63 3.54 14.46
C GLU A 56 8.57 2.42 14.48
N GLU A 57 7.54 2.54 15.32
CA GLU A 57 6.43 1.59 15.39
C GLU A 57 5.54 1.53 14.15
N LEU A 58 5.62 2.52 13.25
CA LEU A 58 4.89 2.51 11.98
C LEU A 58 5.72 1.94 10.82
N TRP A 59 6.97 1.57 11.07
CA TRP A 59 7.78 0.84 10.10
C TRP A 59 7.49 -0.64 10.22
N ILE A 60 7.12 -1.25 9.10
CA ILE A 60 6.97 -2.69 8.94
C ILE A 60 8.32 -3.22 8.48
N THR A 61 8.83 -4.23 9.16
CA THR A 61 10.17 -4.81 8.95
C THR A 61 10.09 -6.28 8.54
N GLU A 62 11.22 -6.89 8.18
CA GLU A 62 11.28 -8.33 7.88
C GLU A 62 10.77 -9.21 9.04
N GLN A 63 10.88 -8.74 10.28
CA GLN A 63 10.36 -9.44 11.46
C GLN A 63 8.84 -9.44 11.51
N ASP A 64 8.21 -8.38 11.01
CA ASP A 64 6.76 -8.28 10.91
C ASP A 64 6.26 -9.18 9.78
N LEU A 65 6.93 -9.17 8.63
CA LEU A 65 6.55 -9.94 7.44
C LEU A 65 6.46 -11.46 7.70
N ASN A 66 7.43 -12.03 8.42
CA ASN A 66 7.41 -13.45 8.79
C ASN A 66 6.25 -13.83 9.71
N ASN A 67 5.71 -12.88 10.48
CA ASN A 67 4.63 -13.10 11.43
C ASN A 67 3.22 -12.86 10.85
N LEU A 68 3.12 -12.25 9.66
CA LEU A 68 1.87 -11.61 9.23
C LEU A 68 1.25 -12.14 7.94
N LEU A 69 1.77 -13.22 7.33
CA LEU A 69 1.26 -13.71 6.03
C LEU A 69 1.21 -12.61 4.94
N ILE A 70 1.92 -11.50 5.15
CA ILE A 70 1.99 -10.37 4.21
C ILE A 70 2.66 -10.86 2.92
N THR A 71 3.55 -11.86 3.00
CA THR A 71 4.06 -12.60 1.86
C THR A 71 3.49 -14.03 1.84
N GLN A 72 2.68 -14.37 0.83
CA GLN A 72 2.19 -15.73 0.61
C GLN A 72 3.26 -16.67 0.02
N ILE A 73 4.55 -16.38 0.24
CA ILE A 73 5.68 -17.10 -0.36
C ILE A 73 6.62 -17.54 0.75
N ASP A 74 6.70 -18.86 0.91
CA ASP A 74 7.66 -19.57 1.74
C ASP A 74 7.87 -18.97 3.14
N VAL A 75 6.84 -19.07 3.99
CA VAL A 75 7.05 -19.05 5.45
C VAL A 75 7.99 -20.21 5.77
N THR A 76 9.29 -19.93 5.84
CA THR A 76 10.25 -20.88 6.36
C THR A 76 10.18 -20.80 7.89
N ASP A 77 10.38 -21.93 8.59
CA ASP A 77 10.49 -21.94 10.06
C ASP A 77 11.78 -21.25 10.56
N THR A 78 12.43 -20.42 9.73
CA THR A 78 13.69 -19.75 10.01
C THR A 78 13.42 -18.28 10.27
N GLU A 79 13.95 -17.77 11.38
CA GLU A 79 13.93 -16.34 11.68
C GLU A 79 14.60 -15.55 10.55
N PRO A 80 14.07 -14.37 10.16
CA PRO A 80 14.74 -13.53 9.17
C PRO A 80 16.13 -13.14 9.67
N ASP A 81 17.12 -13.17 8.78
CA ASP A 81 18.48 -12.67 9.05
C ASP A 81 18.69 -11.38 8.26
N ALA A 82 18.71 -10.24 8.97
CA ALA A 82 18.92 -8.92 8.36
C ALA A 82 20.31 -8.77 7.69
N SER A 83 21.24 -9.71 7.90
CA SER A 83 22.49 -9.75 7.15
C SER A 83 22.40 -10.47 5.79
N ASP A 84 21.33 -11.22 5.57
CA ASP A 84 20.94 -11.83 4.28
C ASP A 84 19.96 -10.89 3.55
N LEU A 85 18.81 -10.61 4.16
CA LEU A 85 17.79 -9.71 3.64
C LEU A 85 17.21 -8.85 4.78
N ALA A 86 17.40 -7.53 4.69
CA ALA A 86 16.74 -6.56 5.55
C ALA A 86 15.78 -5.73 4.71
N VAL A 87 14.52 -5.68 5.14
CA VAL A 87 13.48 -4.93 4.43
C VAL A 87 12.70 -4.16 5.46
N ARG A 88 12.54 -2.86 5.22
CA ARG A 88 11.57 -2.07 5.96
C ARG A 88 10.80 -1.15 5.03
N PHE A 89 9.55 -0.92 5.37
CA PHE A 89 8.71 0.04 4.68
C PHE A 89 7.69 0.66 5.61
N THR A 90 7.21 1.83 5.23
CA THR A 90 6.13 2.50 5.94
C THR A 90 5.24 3.21 4.95
N PHE A 91 4.00 3.45 5.37
CA PHE A 91 3.02 4.14 4.58
C PHE A 91 2.67 5.48 5.21
N GLY A 92 2.54 6.48 4.37
CA GLY A 92 1.96 7.75 4.71
C GLY A 92 0.73 8.05 3.86
N TRP A 93 -0.06 9.03 4.24
CA TRP A 93 -1.20 9.50 3.46
C TRP A 93 -1.45 10.99 3.65
N ASN A 94 -2.25 11.59 2.78
CA ASN A 94 -2.65 12.99 2.91
C ASN A 94 -4.10 13.19 2.46
N ASP A 95 -4.88 13.89 3.28
CA ASP A 95 -6.32 14.16 3.09
C ASP A 95 -6.59 15.14 1.95
N ASP A 96 -5.75 16.17 1.76
CA ASP A 96 -5.98 17.14 0.69
C ASP A 96 -5.70 16.58 -0.73
N THR A 97 -4.88 15.54 -0.84
CA THR A 97 -4.42 14.99 -2.14
C THR A 97 -4.93 13.59 -2.44
N GLU A 98 -5.51 12.88 -1.46
CA GLU A 98 -5.94 11.49 -1.57
C GLU A 98 -4.82 10.50 -1.96
N ARG A 99 -3.57 10.87 -1.62
CA ARG A 99 -2.39 10.09 -1.96
C ARG A 99 -2.00 9.21 -0.80
N ILE A 100 -1.72 7.95 -1.08
CA ILE A 100 -0.96 7.05 -0.21
C ILE A 100 0.49 7.05 -0.69
N TYR A 101 1.40 7.36 0.22
CA TYR A 101 2.84 7.37 0.05
C TYR A 101 3.44 6.09 0.61
N LEU A 102 4.50 5.59 -0.02
CA LEU A 102 5.30 4.47 0.45
C LEU A 102 6.77 4.88 0.46
N ALA A 103 7.43 4.67 1.58
CA ALA A 103 8.88 4.56 1.65
C ALA A 103 9.27 3.11 1.82
N TYR A 104 10.24 2.65 1.04
CA TYR A 104 10.74 1.28 1.06
C TYR A 104 12.27 1.29 1.03
N ASP A 105 12.87 0.55 1.95
CA ASP A 105 14.32 0.45 2.17
C ASP A 105 14.69 -1.03 2.25
N ARG A 106 15.56 -1.48 1.35
CA ARG A 106 16.02 -2.87 1.27
C ARG A 106 17.53 -2.95 1.22
N TYR A 107 18.05 -3.88 1.98
CA TYR A 107 19.38 -4.44 1.82
C TYR A 107 19.25 -5.93 1.53
N ASP A 108 20.07 -6.44 0.62
CA ASP A 108 20.12 -7.86 0.25
C ASP A 108 21.57 -8.22 -0.09
N ASP A 109 22.08 -9.33 0.45
CA ASP A 109 23.45 -9.77 0.31
C ASP A 109 23.76 -10.43 -1.05
N TYR A 110 22.72 -10.71 -1.85
CA TYR A 110 22.84 -11.45 -3.09
C TYR A 110 21.89 -10.97 -4.19
N TRP A 111 22.41 -10.14 -5.09
CA TRP A 111 21.65 -9.79 -6.30
C TRP A 111 21.60 -10.90 -7.35
N SER A 112 20.42 -11.26 -7.84
CA SER A 112 20.21 -12.43 -8.72
C SER A 112 19.52 -12.14 -10.08
N HIS A 113 19.80 -11.01 -10.76
CA HIS A 113 19.23 -10.65 -12.08
C HIS A 113 17.69 -10.67 -12.21
N GLN A 114 16.96 -10.84 -11.10
CA GLN A 114 15.51 -10.98 -11.09
C GLN A 114 14.81 -9.64 -11.33
N ARG A 115 13.53 -9.73 -11.65
CA ARG A 115 12.63 -8.58 -11.59
C ARG A 115 12.20 -8.48 -10.14
N ASP A 116 12.88 -7.66 -9.37
CA ASP A 116 12.37 -7.26 -8.07
C ASP A 116 11.26 -6.23 -8.31
N ASP A 117 10.10 -6.48 -7.71
CA ASP A 117 8.94 -5.59 -7.76
C ASP A 117 8.24 -5.55 -6.41
N ILE A 118 7.66 -4.40 -6.08
CA ILE A 118 6.77 -4.26 -4.93
C ILE A 118 5.36 -4.46 -5.45
N GLU A 119 4.67 -5.49 -4.97
CA GLU A 119 3.28 -5.78 -5.29
C GLU A 119 2.40 -5.33 -4.12
N LEU A 120 1.50 -4.37 -4.35
CA LEU A 120 0.51 -3.92 -3.38
C LEU A 120 -0.89 -4.32 -3.83
N ALA A 121 -1.65 -4.98 -2.97
CA ALA A 121 -3.09 -5.18 -3.12
C ALA A 121 -3.84 -4.28 -2.14
N VAL A 122 -4.57 -3.28 -2.65
CA VAL A 122 -5.26 -2.27 -1.84
C VAL A 122 -6.76 -2.29 -2.09
N ASP A 123 -7.54 -2.44 -1.03
CA ASP A 123 -9.00 -2.29 -1.00
C ASP A 123 -9.32 -1.04 -0.18
N ALA A 124 -9.33 0.13 -0.84
CA ALA A 124 -9.32 1.41 -0.15
C ALA A 124 -10.60 1.64 0.68
N ASP A 125 -11.77 1.34 0.12
CA ASP A 125 -13.04 1.42 0.84
C ASP A 125 -13.29 0.25 1.82
N HIS A 126 -12.35 -0.71 1.87
CA HIS A 126 -12.40 -1.92 2.68
C HIS A 126 -13.74 -2.67 2.55
N SER A 127 -14.31 -2.65 1.33
CA SER A 127 -15.59 -3.29 1.03
C SER A 127 -15.52 -4.82 1.00
N GLY A 128 -14.31 -5.39 0.91
CA GLY A 128 -14.09 -6.81 0.63
C GLY A 128 -14.49 -7.20 -0.79
N GLY A 129 -14.47 -6.21 -1.70
CA GLY A 129 -14.88 -6.37 -3.09
C GLY A 129 -13.97 -7.33 -3.88
N LEU A 130 -14.47 -7.77 -5.04
CA LEU A 130 -13.67 -8.60 -5.95
C LEU A 130 -12.54 -7.75 -6.57
N TYR A 131 -11.30 -8.26 -6.54
CA TYR A 131 -10.19 -7.73 -7.34
C TYR A 131 -10.04 -8.41 -8.71
N TRP A 132 -10.67 -9.58 -8.91
CA TRP A 132 -10.64 -10.35 -10.16
C TRP A 132 -12.02 -10.89 -10.56
N SER A 133 -12.12 -11.42 -11.77
CA SER A 133 -13.38 -11.95 -12.33
C SER A 133 -13.83 -13.25 -11.66
N SER A 134 -15.14 -13.48 -11.49
CA SER A 134 -15.66 -14.76 -10.98
C SER A 134 -16.15 -15.69 -12.10
N GLU A 135 -16.29 -16.99 -11.79
CA GLU A 135 -16.90 -17.95 -12.72
C GLU A 135 -18.33 -17.50 -13.10
N GLY A 136 -18.67 -17.63 -14.38
CA GLY A 136 -20.01 -17.32 -14.90
C GLY A 136 -20.21 -15.88 -15.39
N GLN A 137 -19.20 -15.00 -15.27
CA GLN A 137 -19.21 -13.67 -15.86
C GLN A 137 -18.97 -13.72 -17.38
N SER A 138 -19.60 -12.80 -18.13
CA SER A 138 -19.20 -12.50 -19.51
C SER A 138 -17.83 -11.81 -19.55
N ASP A 139 -17.19 -11.78 -20.72
CA ASP A 139 -15.89 -11.11 -20.89
C ASP A 139 -15.96 -9.62 -20.53
N GLU A 140 -17.06 -8.93 -20.85
CA GLU A 140 -17.25 -7.51 -20.52
C GLU A 140 -17.37 -7.29 -19.01
N GLU A 141 -18.18 -8.11 -18.34
CA GLU A 141 -18.31 -8.06 -16.87
C GLU A 141 -16.98 -8.38 -16.20
N ALA A 142 -16.27 -9.43 -16.67
CA ALA A 142 -14.98 -9.83 -16.15
C ALA A 142 -13.94 -8.71 -16.29
N GLN A 143 -13.89 -8.02 -17.43
CA GLN A 143 -12.99 -6.88 -17.61
C GLN A 143 -13.33 -5.72 -16.67
N ARG A 144 -14.62 -5.46 -16.44
CA ARG A 144 -15.07 -4.40 -15.53
C ARG A 144 -14.73 -4.68 -14.07
N GLN A 145 -14.68 -5.95 -13.63
CA GLN A 145 -14.39 -6.31 -12.24
C GLN A 145 -12.90 -6.31 -11.88
N ARG A 146 -12.00 -6.42 -12.86
CA ARG A 146 -10.56 -6.48 -12.60
C ARG A 146 -10.07 -5.17 -12.00
N ASN A 147 -9.48 -5.24 -10.81
CA ASN A 147 -9.01 -4.09 -10.01
C ASN A 147 -10.09 -3.07 -9.67
N ARG A 148 -11.37 -3.45 -9.71
CA ARG A 148 -12.44 -2.47 -9.52
C ARG A 148 -12.47 -1.90 -8.11
N HIS A 149 -12.51 -2.78 -7.11
CA HIS A 149 -12.61 -2.41 -5.69
C HIS A 149 -11.26 -2.63 -5.03
N ALA A 150 -10.80 -3.87 -4.98
CA ALA A 150 -9.43 -4.19 -4.58
C ALA A 150 -8.48 -4.17 -5.79
N GLN A 151 -7.43 -3.37 -5.72
CA GLN A 151 -6.48 -3.07 -6.80
C GLN A 151 -5.11 -3.68 -6.50
N ILE A 152 -4.62 -4.56 -7.39
CA ILE A 152 -3.31 -5.19 -7.31
C ILE A 152 -2.36 -4.48 -8.26
N SER A 153 -1.39 -3.76 -7.71
CA SER A 153 -0.40 -2.97 -8.44
C SER A 153 1.00 -3.54 -8.25
N HIS A 154 1.73 -3.72 -9.34
CA HIS A 154 3.16 -3.99 -9.34
C HIS A 154 3.94 -2.72 -9.63
N PHE A 155 4.92 -2.43 -8.77
CA PHE A 155 5.85 -1.31 -8.93
C PHE A 155 7.26 -1.84 -9.20
N PHE A 156 7.77 -1.53 -10.38
CA PHE A 156 9.07 -1.98 -10.88
C PHE A 156 10.07 -0.82 -10.88
N PHE A 157 11.16 -0.95 -10.13
CA PHE A 157 12.19 0.10 -9.98
C PHE A 157 13.60 -0.40 -10.33
N HIS A 158 13.75 -1.08 -11.47
CA HIS A 158 15.03 -1.66 -11.91
C HIS A 158 15.42 -1.21 -13.33
N SER A 159 16.72 -1.16 -13.66
CA SER A 159 17.28 -0.78 -14.98
C SER A 159 16.58 -1.42 -16.18
N LYS A 160 16.12 -2.67 -16.03
CA LYS A 160 15.42 -3.36 -17.11
C LYS A 160 14.02 -2.80 -17.44
N THR A 161 13.35 -2.00 -16.60
CA THR A 161 12.02 -1.46 -16.94
C THR A 161 12.09 -0.64 -18.24
N GLU A 162 13.10 0.22 -18.33
CA GLU A 162 13.39 1.01 -19.53
C GLU A 162 13.88 0.13 -20.70
N GLU A 163 14.76 -0.85 -20.44
CA GLU A 163 15.34 -1.69 -21.50
C GLU A 163 14.35 -2.69 -22.12
N VAL A 164 13.43 -3.24 -21.32
CA VAL A 164 12.45 -4.25 -21.75
C VAL A 164 11.07 -3.67 -22.02
N GLY A 165 10.90 -2.35 -21.88
CA GLY A 165 9.65 -1.64 -22.14
C GLY A 165 8.51 -2.03 -21.18
N VAL A 166 8.86 -2.41 -19.95
CA VAL A 166 7.88 -2.70 -18.89
C VAL A 166 7.59 -1.39 -18.17
N PRO A 167 6.32 -0.99 -18.02
CA PRO A 167 5.98 0.23 -17.28
C PRO A 167 6.42 0.10 -15.82
N TRP A 168 6.81 1.23 -15.20
CA TRP A 168 7.21 1.24 -13.79
C TRP A 168 6.06 0.88 -12.85
N ASN A 169 4.81 1.11 -13.25
CA ASN A 169 3.60 0.77 -12.50
C ASN A 169 2.64 -0.03 -13.38
N TRP A 170 2.15 -1.16 -12.87
CA TRP A 170 1.20 -2.02 -13.56
C TRP A 170 0.15 -2.61 -12.60
N HIS A 171 -1.09 -2.18 -12.76
CA HIS A 171 -2.25 -2.88 -12.23
C HIS A 171 -2.45 -4.22 -12.95
N TRP A 172 -2.43 -5.31 -12.21
CA TRP A 172 -2.50 -6.66 -12.74
C TRP A 172 -3.81 -6.88 -13.52
N MET A 173 -3.80 -7.60 -14.64
CA MET A 173 -5.02 -7.97 -15.41
C MET A 173 -5.86 -6.83 -16.03
N THR A 174 -5.60 -5.56 -15.78
CA THR A 174 -6.27 -4.44 -16.48
C THR A 174 -5.54 -4.02 -17.76
N GLN A 175 -6.25 -3.39 -18.67
CA GLN A 175 -5.71 -2.76 -19.88
C GLN A 175 -5.44 -1.25 -19.70
N ALA A 176 -5.80 -0.70 -18.54
CA ALA A 176 -5.57 0.70 -18.22
C ALA A 176 -4.08 1.01 -18.08
N ASP A 177 -3.69 2.19 -18.55
CA ASP A 177 -2.36 2.77 -18.39
C ASP A 177 -2.40 4.23 -17.91
N TRP A 178 -3.58 4.85 -17.86
CA TRP A 178 -3.76 6.26 -17.53
C TRP A 178 -3.39 6.60 -16.07
N TYR A 179 -3.34 5.62 -15.16
CA TYR A 179 -2.97 5.82 -13.75
C TYR A 179 -1.46 5.89 -13.51
N ARG A 180 -0.62 5.58 -14.50
CA ARG A 180 0.84 5.36 -14.33
C ARG A 180 1.67 6.64 -14.18
N GLY A 181 1.04 7.79 -13.99
CA GLY A 181 1.73 9.06 -13.87
C GLY A 181 0.79 10.11 -13.29
N GLU A 182 1.28 11.35 -13.20
CA GLU A 182 0.46 12.45 -12.70
C GLU A 182 -0.89 12.55 -13.48
N PRO A 183 -2.01 12.76 -12.77
CA PRO A 183 -2.12 13.10 -11.35
C PRO A 183 -2.26 11.89 -10.38
N TYR A 184 -2.09 10.65 -10.85
CA TYR A 184 -2.52 9.44 -10.12
C TYR A 184 -1.40 8.66 -9.45
N SER A 185 -0.18 8.72 -9.99
CA SER A 185 0.98 8.12 -9.33
C SER A 185 2.28 8.78 -9.75
N ASP A 186 3.30 8.63 -8.91
CA ASP A 186 4.69 8.97 -9.23
C ASP A 186 5.62 8.18 -8.32
N GLY A 187 6.90 8.08 -8.69
CA GLY A 187 7.88 7.29 -7.97
C GLY A 187 9.32 7.70 -8.27
N ALA A 188 10.15 7.62 -7.24
CA ALA A 188 11.59 7.79 -7.31
C ALA A 188 12.28 6.58 -6.68
N TYR A 189 13.46 6.25 -7.19
CA TYR A 189 14.28 5.17 -6.65
C TYR A 189 15.75 5.47 -6.83
N GLN A 190 16.53 5.05 -5.85
CA GLN A 190 17.98 5.08 -5.91
C GLN A 190 18.49 3.65 -5.86
N TRP A 191 19.19 3.27 -6.92
CA TRP A 191 19.86 1.98 -7.02
C TRP A 191 21.09 2.08 -7.90
N THR A 192 22.12 1.33 -7.58
CA THR A 192 23.26 1.08 -8.47
C THR A 192 23.26 -0.41 -8.78
N GLU A 193 23.09 -0.77 -10.06
CA GLU A 193 23.06 -2.17 -10.50
C GLU A 193 24.34 -2.88 -10.05
N PRO A 194 24.26 -3.85 -9.13
CA PRO A 194 25.40 -4.59 -8.63
C PRO A 194 25.80 -5.68 -9.63
N GLU A 195 26.99 -6.26 -9.47
CA GLU A 195 27.31 -7.48 -10.20
C GLU A 195 26.53 -8.67 -9.61
N LEU A 196 26.32 -9.72 -10.41
CA LEU A 196 25.65 -10.94 -9.95
C LEU A 196 26.29 -11.47 -8.66
N GLY A 197 25.46 -11.64 -7.63
CA GLY A 197 25.85 -12.15 -6.32
C GLY A 197 26.65 -11.18 -5.47
N GLN A 198 26.57 -9.88 -5.75
CA GLN A 198 27.01 -8.83 -4.83
C GLN A 198 25.85 -8.32 -3.99
N GLU A 199 26.17 -7.81 -2.81
CA GLU A 199 25.25 -7.09 -1.95
C GLU A 199 24.78 -5.77 -2.61
N TYR A 200 23.59 -5.32 -2.25
CA TYR A 200 23.06 -4.05 -2.72
C TYR A 200 22.07 -3.44 -1.73
N ASN A 201 21.85 -2.14 -1.89
CA ASN A 201 20.80 -1.40 -1.21
C ASN A 201 19.86 -0.79 -2.25
N TRP A 202 18.60 -0.64 -1.86
CA TRP A 202 17.57 -0.11 -2.72
C TRP A 202 16.60 0.72 -1.89
N GLN A 203 16.52 2.01 -2.23
CA GLN A 203 15.59 2.95 -1.62
C GLN A 203 14.59 3.40 -2.66
N ILE A 204 13.32 3.38 -2.30
CA ILE A 204 12.20 3.74 -3.16
C ILE A 204 11.27 4.64 -2.36
N GLU A 205 10.80 5.67 -3.04
CA GLU A 205 9.64 6.44 -2.62
C GLU A 205 8.62 6.46 -3.75
N LEU A 206 7.35 6.30 -3.42
CA LEU A 206 6.27 6.48 -4.39
C LEU A 206 5.03 7.02 -3.73
N TRP A 207 4.11 7.53 -4.55
CA TRP A 207 2.74 7.69 -4.15
C TRP A 207 1.78 7.18 -5.22
N HIS A 208 0.60 6.78 -4.77
CA HIS A 208 -0.48 6.31 -5.61
C HIS A 208 -1.82 6.74 -5.01
N VAL A 209 -2.76 7.19 -5.86
CA VAL A 209 -4.16 7.35 -5.43
C VAL A 209 -4.90 6.03 -5.64
N TRP A 210 -5.86 5.71 -4.78
CA TRP A 210 -6.64 4.48 -4.87
C TRP A 210 -8.11 4.81 -5.06
N TRP A 211 -8.89 3.88 -5.60
CA TRP A 211 -10.29 4.11 -5.97
C TRP A 211 -11.25 3.23 -5.17
N ASP A 212 -12.44 3.74 -4.86
CA ASP A 212 -13.58 2.93 -4.42
C ASP A 212 -14.19 2.15 -5.60
N ASP A 213 -14.11 2.75 -6.78
CA ASP A 213 -14.56 2.14 -8.02
C ASP A 213 -13.62 2.55 -9.16
N PHE A 214 -12.64 1.71 -9.47
CA PHE A 214 -11.74 1.89 -10.60
C PHE A 214 -12.40 1.45 -11.91
N ASN A 215 -12.33 2.32 -12.92
CA ASN A 215 -12.78 2.03 -14.28
C ASN A 215 -11.60 2.00 -15.25
N TRP A 216 -11.28 0.81 -15.75
CA TRP A 216 -10.14 0.64 -16.65
C TRP A 216 -10.23 1.45 -17.96
N GLN A 217 -11.42 1.85 -18.39
CA GLN A 217 -11.62 2.55 -19.65
C GLN A 217 -11.25 4.02 -19.57
N ASP A 218 -11.55 4.67 -18.44
CA ASP A 218 -11.36 6.10 -18.32
C ASP A 218 -11.33 6.55 -16.83
N PRO A 219 -10.52 7.58 -16.50
CA PRO A 219 -10.39 8.09 -15.15
C PRO A 219 -11.63 8.85 -14.62
N GLU A 220 -12.37 9.58 -15.45
CA GLU A 220 -13.61 10.30 -15.08
C GLU A 220 -14.72 9.34 -14.64
N GLY A 221 -14.71 8.12 -15.17
CA GLY A 221 -15.60 7.03 -14.75
C GLY A 221 -15.17 6.32 -13.47
N SER A 222 -14.04 6.72 -12.86
CA SER A 222 -13.53 6.15 -11.62
C SER A 222 -13.87 7.03 -10.41
N ILE A 223 -13.97 6.43 -9.22
CA ILE A 223 -14.25 7.13 -7.96
C ILE A 223 -13.01 7.02 -7.08
N ILE A 224 -12.25 8.11 -6.93
CA ILE A 224 -11.10 8.15 -6.01
C ILE A 224 -11.64 8.02 -4.58
N HIS A 225 -10.95 7.23 -3.77
CA HIS A 225 -11.26 7.08 -2.35
C HIS A 225 -11.03 8.40 -1.60
N ASP A 226 -11.94 8.74 -0.69
CA ASP A 226 -11.88 9.93 0.16
C ASP A 226 -11.24 9.53 1.50
N LEU A 227 -9.93 9.78 1.66
CA LEU A 227 -9.16 9.32 2.81
C LEU A 227 -9.54 10.11 4.07
N GLN A 228 -9.84 9.39 5.15
CA GLN A 228 -10.31 9.94 6.41
C GLN A 228 -9.52 9.39 7.61
N GLU A 229 -9.22 10.28 8.56
CA GLU A 229 -8.52 9.88 9.79
C GLU A 229 -9.33 8.82 10.57
N GLY A 230 -8.66 7.72 10.89
CA GLY A 230 -9.22 6.63 11.69
C GLY A 230 -10.07 5.63 10.92
N GLU A 231 -10.13 5.70 9.59
CA GLU A 231 -10.67 4.63 8.77
C GLU A 231 -9.72 3.42 8.68
N ILE A 232 -10.20 2.33 8.08
CA ILE A 232 -9.43 1.12 7.86
C ILE A 232 -9.49 0.81 6.36
N ILE A 233 -8.33 0.74 5.73
CA ILE A 233 -8.17 0.23 4.36
C ILE A 233 -7.68 -1.22 4.38
N GLY A 234 -8.03 -2.01 3.36
CA GLY A 234 -7.41 -3.32 3.14
C GLY A 234 -6.07 -3.16 2.42
N LEU A 235 -5.00 -3.77 2.95
CA LEU A 235 -3.68 -3.75 2.32
C LEU A 235 -2.97 -5.10 2.47
N ALA A 236 -2.43 -5.61 1.36
CA ALA A 236 -1.43 -6.67 1.36
C ALA A 236 -0.23 -6.20 0.51
N ALA A 237 0.98 -6.60 0.91
CA ALA A 237 2.22 -6.18 0.26
C ALA A 237 3.15 -7.37 0.04
N ARG A 238 3.74 -7.49 -1.14
CA ARG A 238 4.77 -8.48 -1.44
C ARG A 238 5.98 -7.77 -2.03
N HIS A 239 7.17 -8.30 -1.74
CA HIS A 239 8.45 -7.80 -2.24
C HIS A 239 9.37 -8.95 -2.66
#